data_AF-A0A0L9U9K8-F1
#
_entry.id   AF-A0A0L9U9K8-F1
#
_cell.length_a   1.000
_cell.length_b   1.000
_cell.length_c   1.000
_cell.angle_alpha   90.00
_cell.angle_beta   90.00
_cell.angle_gamma   90.00
#
_symmetry.space_group_name_H-M   'P 1'
#
loop_
_entity.id
_entity.type
_entity.pdbx_description
1 polymer ?
#
loop_
_entity_poly.entity_id
_entity_poly.type
_entity_poly.pdbx_seq_one_letter_code
_entity_poly.pdbx_strand_id
1 'polypeptide(L)' 'MGDEGKLYVPQELVSVYREKVVPVASMLTPNQFEAELLTGFRIQSEGQGREACRLLHAAGPSKVKTFPF' A
#
# COMPACT_ATOMS: atom_id res chain seq x y z
N MET A 1 -4.06 7.61 -3.73
CA MET A 1 -5.34 7.21 -3.10
C MET A 1 -5.69 8.11 -1.92
N GLY A 2 -4.70 8.58 -1.19
CA GLY A 2 -4.88 9.56 -0.13
C GLY A 2 -3.54 10.07 0.36
N ASP A 3 -3.55 11.18 1.08
CA ASP A 3 -2.39 11.70 1.80
C ASP A 3 -2.88 12.50 3.02
N GLU A 4 -2.03 12.69 4.03
CA GLU A 4 -2.36 13.39 5.28
C GLU A 4 -3.62 12.86 6.01
N GLY A 5 -3.87 11.54 5.94
CA GLY A 5 -5.02 10.93 6.61
C GLY A 5 -6.35 11.10 5.89
N LYS A 6 -6.36 11.68 4.68
CA LYS A 6 -7.55 11.86 3.86
C LYS A 6 -7.50 10.99 2.61
N LEU A 7 -8.56 10.24 2.38
CA LEU A 7 -8.79 9.53 1.13
C LEU A 7 -9.29 10.54 0.08
N TYR A 8 -8.57 10.66 -1.03
CA TYR A 8 -9.02 11.42 -2.21
C TYR A 8 -9.97 10.61 -3.10
N VAL A 9 -10.11 9.32 -2.81
CA VAL A 9 -10.96 8.39 -3.53
C VAL A 9 -12.00 7.77 -2.59
N PRO A 10 -13.20 7.45 -3.10
CA PRO A 10 -14.17 6.63 -2.38
C PRO A 10 -13.54 5.37 -1.80
N GLN A 11 -13.96 4.98 -0.60
CA GLN A 11 -13.42 3.81 0.09
C GLN A 11 -13.62 2.52 -0.72
N GLU A 12 -14.67 2.46 -1.53
CA GLU A 12 -14.94 1.37 -2.48
C GLU A 12 -13.83 1.18 -3.52
N LEU A 13 -13.20 2.28 -3.97
CA LEU A 13 -12.08 2.21 -4.90
C LEU A 13 -10.84 1.58 -4.25
N VAL A 14 -10.63 1.77 -2.95
CA VAL A 14 -9.50 1.17 -2.22
C VAL A 14 -9.58 -0.36 -2.27
N SER A 15 -10.77 -0.92 -2.06
CA SER A 15 -11.01 -2.37 -2.17
C SER A 15 -10.73 -2.88 -3.58
N VAL A 16 -11.20 -2.15 -4.61
CA VAL A 16 -10.91 -2.50 -6.02
C VAL A 16 -9.41 -2.44 -6.31
N TYR A 17 -8.70 -1.45 -5.78
CA TYR A 17 -7.25 -1.36 -5.94
C TYR A 17 -6.55 -2.57 -5.30
N ARG A 18 -6.92 -2.95 -4.09
CA ARG A 18 -6.34 -4.10 -3.38
C ARG A 18 -6.65 -5.43 -4.07
N GLU A 19 -7.86 -5.62 -4.56
CA GLU A 19 -8.32 -6.91 -5.10
C GLU A 19 -8.02 -7.07 -6.60
N LYS A 20 -8.03 -5.97 -7.37
CA LYS A 20 -7.88 -6.03 -8.83
C LYS A 20 -6.61 -5.39 -9.35
N VAL A 21 -6.12 -4.32 -8.72
CA VAL A 21 -4.96 -3.58 -9.24
C VAL A 21 -3.64 -4.09 -8.66
N VAL A 22 -3.57 -4.32 -7.34
CA VAL A 22 -2.36 -4.84 -6.69
C VAL A 22 -1.91 -6.17 -7.30
N PRO A 23 -2.77 -7.18 -7.53
CA PRO A 23 -2.32 -8.47 -8.07
C PRO A 23 -1.77 -8.42 -9.50
N VAL A 24 -2.18 -7.42 -10.29
CA VAL A 24 -1.76 -7.26 -11.70
C VAL A 24 -0.68 -6.18 -11.87
N ALA A 25 -0.42 -5.38 -10.83
CA ALA A 25 0.57 -4.32 -10.88
C ALA A 25 1.98 -4.93 -10.89
N SER A 26 2.78 -4.59 -11.88
CA SER A 26 4.19 -5.04 -11.96
C SER A 26 5.10 -4.21 -11.05
N MET A 27 4.69 -2.96 -10.76
CA MET A 27 5.34 -2.05 -9.85
C MET A 27 4.29 -1.27 -9.05
N LEU A 28 4.45 -1.25 -7.73
CA LEU A 28 3.64 -0.45 -6.82
C LEU A 28 4.54 0.50 -6.03
N THR A 29 4.18 1.78 -5.98
CA THR A 29 4.94 2.80 -5.22
C THR A 29 4.03 3.51 -4.21
N PRO A 30 3.49 2.79 -3.20
CA PRO A 30 2.60 3.41 -2.24
C PRO A 30 3.36 4.38 -1.34
N ASN A 31 2.71 5.49 -0.97
CA ASN A 31 3.14 6.30 0.17
C ASN A 31 2.82 5.55 1.49
N GLN A 32 3.25 6.09 2.65
CA GLN A 32 3.00 5.46 3.95
C GLN A 32 1.50 5.22 4.18
N PHE A 33 0.66 6.23 3.93
CA PHE A 33 -0.78 6.16 4.13
C PHE A 33 -1.45 5.07 3.26
N GLU A 34 -1.05 4.98 2.00
CA GLU A 34 -1.50 3.96 1.06
C GLU A 34 -1.04 2.56 1.49
N ALA A 35 0.20 2.43 1.96
CA ALA A 35 0.70 1.16 2.47
C ALA A 35 -0.09 0.70 3.70
N GLU A 36 -0.42 1.61 4.63
CA GLU A 36 -1.27 1.33 5.79
C GLU A 36 -2.68 0.89 5.38
N LEU A 37 -3.28 1.56 4.39
CA LEU A 37 -4.60 1.21 3.87
C LEU A 37 -4.62 -0.16 3.19
N LEU A 38 -3.60 -0.45 2.39
CA LEU A 38 -3.52 -1.70 1.63
C LEU A 38 -3.22 -2.90 2.54
N THR A 39 -2.38 -2.71 3.56
CA THR A 39 -1.97 -3.78 4.49
C THR A 39 -2.87 -3.91 5.71
N GLY A 40 -3.60 -2.85 6.08
CA GLY A 40 -4.53 -2.83 7.19
C GLY A 40 -3.89 -2.60 8.57
N PHE A 41 -2.62 -2.20 8.66
CA PHE A 41 -1.98 -1.83 9.93
C PHE A 41 -1.18 -0.54 9.80
N ARG A 42 -1.07 0.22 10.91
CA ARG A 42 -0.31 1.47 10.96
C ARG A 42 1.19 1.20 10.96
N ILE A 43 1.91 1.97 10.15
CA ILE A 43 3.36 1.96 10.06
C ILE A 43 3.88 3.14 10.88
N GLN A 44 4.60 2.85 11.96
CA GLN A 44 5.18 3.85 12.86
C GLN A 44 6.70 3.71 12.97
N SER A 45 7.29 2.73 12.28
CA SER A 45 8.71 2.43 12.31
C SER A 45 9.17 1.83 10.98
N GLU A 46 10.46 1.95 10.69
CA GLU A 46 11.07 1.37 9.49
C GLU A 46 10.85 -0.15 9.39
N GLY A 47 10.88 -0.86 10.53
CA GLY A 47 10.63 -2.30 10.59
C GLY A 47 9.21 -2.67 10.15
N GLN A 48 8.21 -1.92 10.62
CA GLN A 48 6.82 -2.07 10.16
C GLN A 48 6.65 -1.73 8.68
N GLY A 49 7.41 -0.74 8.22
CA GLY A 49 7.51 -0.38 6.82
C GLY A 49 7.98 -1.51 5.91
N ARG A 50 9.04 -2.22 6.34
CA ARG A 50 9.53 -3.41 5.63
C ARG A 50 8.51 -4.54 5.62
N GLU A 51 7.80 -4.76 6.72
CA GLU A 51 6.75 -5.79 6.78
C GLU A 51 5.57 -5.44 5.86
N ALA A 52 5.18 -4.17 5.81
CA ALA A 52 4.16 -3.70 4.87
C ALA A 52 4.58 -3.96 3.41
N CYS A 53 5.83 -3.67 3.06
CA CYS A 53 6.39 -4.03 1.75
C CYS A 53 6.32 -5.53 1.48
N ARG A 54 6.64 -6.37 2.47
CA ARG A 54 6.61 -7.83 2.34
C ARG A 54 5.19 -8.34 2.07
N LEU A 55 4.20 -7.82 2.80
CA LEU A 55 2.79 -8.15 2.63
C LEU A 55 2.27 -7.72 1.26
N LEU A 56 2.63 -6.52 0.82
CA LEU A 56 2.30 -6.03 -0.51
C LEU A 56 2.95 -6.89 -1.60
N HIS A 57 4.20 -7.28 -1.43
CA HIS A 57 4.89 -8.16 -2.40
C HIS A 57 4.23 -9.54 -2.47
N ALA A 58 3.81 -10.10 -1.34
CA ALA A 58 3.09 -11.36 -1.28
C ALA A 58 1.69 -11.29 -1.94
N ALA A 59 1.10 -10.10 -2.04
CA ALA A 59 -0.20 -9.89 -2.67
C ALA A 59 -0.14 -9.87 -4.22
N GLY A 60 1.04 -9.89 -4.83
CA GLY A 60 1.19 -9.97 -6.30
C GLY A 60 2.32 -9.15 -6.95
N PRO A 61 2.53 -7.86 -6.61
CA PRO A 61 3.46 -7.02 -7.34
C PRO A 61 4.91 -7.45 -7.18
N SER A 62 5.58 -7.70 -8.31
CA SER A 62 7.00 -8.12 -8.36
C SER A 62 7.98 -7.03 -7.88
N LYS A 63 7.56 -5.76 -7.85
CA LYS A 63 8.37 -4.65 -7.34
C LYS A 63 7.52 -3.71 -6.50
N VAL A 64 7.85 -3.56 -5.23
CA VAL A 64 7.25 -2.59 -4.31
C VAL A 64 8.33 -1.60 -3.89
N LYS A 65 8.13 -0.31 -4.14
CA LYS A 65 9.06 0.75 -3.71
C LYS A 65 8.32 1.75 -2.81
N THR A 66 8.50 1.62 -1.51
CA THR A 66 8.07 2.63 -0.53
C THR A 66 9.11 3.74 -0.44
N PHE A 67 8.65 5.00 -0.39
CA PHE A 67 9.51 6.17 -0.12
C PHE A 67 10.12 6.08 1.30
N PRO A 68 11.26 6.75 1.57
CA PRO A 68 11.95 6.64 2.86
C PRO A 68 11.04 7.10 4.01
N PHE A 69 11.06 6.31 5.07
CA PHE A 69 10.44 6.60 6.36
C PHE A 69 11.09 7.82 7.03
#